data_AF-I4APZ4-F1
#
_entry.id   AF-I4APZ4-F1
#
_cell.length_a   1.000
_cell.length_b   1.000
_cell.length_c   1.000
_cell.angle_alpha   90.00
_cell.angle_beta   90.00
_cell.angle_gamma   90.00
#
_symmetry.space_group_name_H-M   'P 1'
#
loop_
_entity.id
_entity.type
_entity.pdbx_description
1 polymer ?
#
loop_
_entity_poly.entity_id
_entity_poly.type
_entity_poly.pdbx_seq_one_letter_code
_entity_poly.pdbx_strand_id
1 'polypeptide(L)'
;MKIGDKVRMLSGTEEGVITKILQNGQVEVEIEDGFALPVMAAEIVIIHKQEEKYFGKKSPVSIEEEKPIFKPTKKVKKSTVGEGIYLAFTDFNDKLLNVYLINNLSYSMLVTVSEQLENGHEKHLFSEQIDKENAPRIHRLSREDFNDWKPLIIKAIFFKDGNFEPKETLIFTMGFNNSFFRIKRTAPVLERESYLFRVEGREVQPDLPTEKLEVIDVNSLRERIIENSSKVSPYKTETPPSEIDLHIEELSPDHYDVMTNEAIITMQLEHFELYLDKALASNMKSIIFIHGIGTGKLRLEIHRRLSQHPHVKYYQDAYKDKFGYGATKAVFQ
;
A
#
# COMPACT_ATOMS: atom_id res chain seq x y z
N MET A 1 21.57 18.50 -36.38
CA MET A 1 20.61 18.08 -35.35
C MET A 1 19.89 16.85 -35.86
N LYS A 2 20.08 15.73 -35.18
CA LYS A 2 19.43 14.44 -35.42
C LYS A 2 18.85 13.94 -34.09
N ILE A 3 17.89 13.04 -34.19
CA ILE A 3 17.36 12.33 -33.03
C ILE A 3 18.51 11.59 -32.34
N GLY A 4 18.68 11.79 -31.03
CA GLY A 4 19.78 11.27 -30.21
C GLY A 4 20.94 12.25 -29.96
N ASP A 5 20.96 13.44 -30.58
CA ASP A 5 21.97 14.46 -30.28
C ASP A 5 21.68 15.09 -28.90
N LYS A 6 22.73 15.24 -28.06
CA LYS A 6 22.64 16.04 -26.80
C LYS A 6 22.70 17.52 -27.15
N VAL A 7 21.72 18.28 -26.68
CA VAL A 7 21.54 19.69 -26.97
C VAL A 7 21.38 20.50 -25.69
N ARG A 8 21.90 21.72 -25.69
CA ARG A 8 21.71 22.72 -24.64
C ARG A 8 20.77 23.81 -25.12
N MET A 9 19.84 24.21 -24.27
CA MET A 9 18.89 25.29 -24.56
C MET A 9 19.60 26.66 -24.44
N LEU A 10 19.22 27.63 -25.26
CA LEU A 10 19.77 29.00 -25.22
C LEU A 10 19.10 29.87 -24.15
N SER A 11 17.85 29.59 -23.82
CA SER A 11 17.01 30.36 -22.89
C SER A 11 17.09 29.87 -21.43
N GLY A 12 17.80 28.76 -21.17
CA GLY A 12 17.95 28.16 -19.84
C GLY A 12 19.25 27.37 -19.69
N THR A 13 19.50 26.82 -18.50
CA THR A 13 20.67 25.94 -18.23
C THR A 13 20.38 24.47 -18.53
N GLU A 14 19.21 24.17 -19.11
CA GLU A 14 18.73 22.82 -19.32
C GLU A 14 19.43 22.15 -20.52
N GLU A 15 19.87 20.92 -20.30
CA GLU A 15 20.39 20.02 -21.33
C GLU A 15 19.40 18.88 -21.55
N GLY A 16 19.32 18.40 -22.78
CA GLY A 16 18.45 17.29 -23.12
C GLY A 16 18.87 16.59 -24.39
N VAL A 17 18.14 15.54 -24.73
CA VAL A 17 18.37 14.75 -25.95
C VAL A 17 17.19 14.94 -26.88
N ILE A 18 17.46 15.18 -28.16
CA ILE A 18 16.39 15.26 -29.15
C ILE A 18 15.77 13.87 -29.30
N THR A 19 14.52 13.70 -28.92
CA THR A 19 13.77 12.45 -29.05
C THR A 19 12.95 12.41 -30.32
N LYS A 20 12.49 13.57 -30.80
CA LYS A 20 11.64 13.67 -31.98
C LYS A 20 11.85 14.99 -32.72
N ILE A 21 11.81 14.94 -34.05
CA ILE A 21 11.79 16.14 -34.87
C ILE A 21 10.35 16.36 -35.34
N LEU A 22 9.78 17.52 -35.01
CA LEU A 22 8.43 17.91 -35.38
C LEU A 22 8.45 18.76 -36.66
N GLN A 23 7.27 18.94 -37.27
CA GLN A 23 7.14 19.82 -38.43
C GLN A 23 7.24 21.30 -38.00
N ASN A 24 7.58 22.19 -38.93
CA ASN A 24 7.73 23.64 -38.70
C ASN A 24 8.92 24.08 -37.81
N GLY A 25 9.99 23.27 -37.76
CA GLY A 25 11.23 23.66 -37.08
C GLY A 25 11.19 23.55 -35.55
N GLN A 26 10.18 22.85 -35.02
CA GLN A 26 10.14 22.42 -33.61
C GLN A 26 10.79 21.05 -33.45
N VAL A 27 11.42 20.84 -32.31
CA VAL A 27 11.98 19.55 -31.91
C VAL A 27 11.56 19.24 -30.48
N GLU A 28 11.33 17.97 -30.21
CA GLU A 28 11.02 17.46 -28.89
C GLU A 28 12.33 17.07 -28.22
N VAL A 29 12.63 17.74 -27.12
CA VAL A 29 13.85 17.53 -26.33
C VAL A 29 13.45 16.96 -24.98
N GLU A 30 13.94 15.76 -24.69
CA GLU A 30 13.79 15.15 -23.38
C GLU A 30 14.92 15.65 -22.47
N ILE A 31 14.57 16.40 -21.43
CA ILE A 31 15.52 16.90 -20.43
C ILE A 31 15.86 15.81 -19.41
N GLU A 32 16.93 16.00 -18.64
CA GLU A 32 17.44 14.99 -17.67
C GLU A 32 16.40 14.59 -16.59
N ASP A 33 15.40 15.42 -16.34
CA ASP A 33 14.24 15.14 -15.48
C ASP A 33 13.13 14.27 -16.13
N GLY A 34 13.33 13.81 -17.37
CA GLY A 34 12.41 12.93 -18.11
C GLY A 34 11.16 13.63 -18.66
N PHE A 35 11.19 14.96 -18.79
CA PHE A 35 10.15 15.74 -19.46
C PHE A 35 10.51 15.96 -20.93
N ALA A 36 9.59 15.66 -21.84
CA ALA A 36 9.72 15.99 -23.25
C ALA A 36 9.12 17.38 -23.51
N LEU A 37 9.96 18.36 -23.85
CA LEU A 37 9.53 19.73 -24.14
C LEU A 37 9.61 20.01 -25.66
N PRO A 38 8.55 20.53 -26.28
CA PRO A 38 8.61 21.01 -27.65
C PRO A 38 9.29 22.38 -27.69
N VAL A 39 10.48 22.43 -28.28
CA VAL A 39 11.34 23.62 -28.34
C VAL A 39 11.68 23.96 -29.79
N MET A 40 11.92 25.23 -30.07
CA MET A 40 12.31 25.64 -31.43
C MET A 40 13.76 25.20 -31.70
N ALA A 41 14.04 24.65 -32.88
CA ALA A 41 15.40 24.24 -33.25
C ALA A 41 16.41 25.41 -33.23
N ALA A 42 15.93 26.65 -33.34
CA ALA A 42 16.75 27.86 -33.22
C ALA A 42 17.13 28.21 -31.77
N GLU A 43 16.47 27.62 -30.77
CA GLU A 43 16.68 27.88 -29.35
C GLU A 43 17.59 26.83 -28.69
N ILE A 44 18.20 25.95 -29.48
CA ILE A 44 19.05 24.86 -28.97
C ILE A 44 20.39 24.79 -29.71
N VAL A 45 21.43 24.34 -29.02
CA VAL A 45 22.80 24.19 -29.54
C VAL A 45 23.29 22.77 -29.27
N ILE A 46 23.92 22.13 -30.26
CA ILE A 46 24.45 20.76 -30.12
C ILE A 46 25.72 20.77 -29.28
N ILE A 47 25.76 19.93 -28.26
CA ILE A 47 26.95 19.73 -27.42
C ILE A 47 27.81 18.65 -28.06
N HIS A 48 28.98 19.02 -28.59
CA HIS A 48 29.91 18.03 -29.15
C HIS A 48 30.81 17.45 -28.05
N LYS A 49 30.98 16.12 -28.03
CA LYS A 49 31.89 15.40 -27.11
C LYS A 49 33.36 15.88 -27.12
N GLN A 50 33.74 16.74 -28.06
CA GLN A 50 35.08 17.35 -28.12
C GLN A 50 35.18 18.70 -27.39
N GLU A 51 34.06 19.35 -27.01
CA GLU A 51 34.08 20.62 -26.27
C GLU A 51 34.55 20.46 -24.82
N GLU A 52 34.32 19.29 -24.19
CA GLU A 52 34.81 18.96 -22.84
C GLU A 52 36.35 19.03 -22.72
N LYS A 53 37.07 18.89 -23.85
CA LYS A 53 38.54 18.93 -23.87
C LYS A 53 39.12 20.33 -24.07
N TYR A 54 38.35 21.27 -24.64
CA TYR A 54 38.81 22.63 -24.94
C TYR A 54 38.37 23.65 -23.90
N PHE A 55 37.21 23.46 -23.25
CA PHE A 55 36.72 24.31 -22.17
C PHE A 55 36.90 23.62 -20.82
N GLY A 56 38.16 23.50 -20.39
CA GLY A 56 38.50 23.02 -19.06
C GLY A 56 37.77 23.82 -17.97
N LYS A 57 37.17 23.08 -17.01
CA LYS A 57 36.49 23.54 -15.78
C LYS A 57 36.62 25.04 -15.51
N LYS A 58 35.67 25.82 -15.99
CA LYS A 58 35.26 27.05 -15.32
C LYS A 58 33.90 26.78 -14.70
N SER A 59 33.90 26.71 -13.37
CA SER A 59 32.70 26.51 -12.56
C SER A 59 31.57 27.42 -13.03
N PRO A 60 30.42 26.88 -13.45
CA PRO A 60 29.18 27.48 -13.01
C PRO A 60 29.08 27.22 -11.51
N VAL A 61 28.62 28.23 -10.79
CA VAL A 61 28.18 28.10 -9.40
C VAL A 61 27.43 26.79 -9.25
N SER A 62 27.91 25.93 -8.35
CA SER A 62 27.22 24.73 -7.92
C SER A 62 25.90 25.17 -7.27
N ILE A 63 24.85 25.26 -8.08
CA ILE A 63 23.52 24.95 -7.60
C ILE A 63 23.50 23.42 -7.64
N GLU A 64 23.80 22.83 -6.50
CA GLU A 64 23.55 21.43 -6.25
C GLU A 64 22.12 21.12 -6.69
N GLU A 65 21.96 20.10 -7.53
CA GLU A 65 20.67 19.47 -7.76
C GLU A 65 20.18 18.96 -6.39
N GLU A 66 19.41 19.78 -5.69
CA GLU A 66 18.60 19.33 -4.59
C GLU A 66 17.56 18.38 -5.21
N LYS A 67 17.78 17.05 -5.06
CA LYS A 67 16.66 16.14 -4.77
C LYS A 67 15.76 16.90 -3.80
N PRO A 68 14.44 17.03 -4.02
CA PRO A 68 13.63 17.91 -3.20
C PRO A 68 13.63 17.38 -1.75
N ILE A 69 14.57 17.88 -0.95
CA ILE A 69 14.62 17.77 0.50
C ILE A 69 13.71 18.89 0.95
N PHE A 70 12.50 18.53 1.36
CA PHE A 70 11.61 19.48 1.99
C PHE A 70 12.21 19.85 3.36
N LYS A 71 12.97 20.95 3.45
CA LYS A 71 13.40 21.50 4.74
C LYS A 71 12.17 22.07 5.44
N PRO A 72 11.91 21.75 6.73
CA PRO A 72 10.71 22.20 7.41
C PRO A 72 10.82 23.70 7.72
N THR A 73 10.15 24.55 6.94
CA THR A 73 9.98 25.96 7.29
C THR A 73 8.65 26.22 7.97
N LYS A 74 8.75 26.42 9.29
CA LYS A 74 7.89 27.22 10.18
C LYS A 74 6.52 26.65 10.64
N LYS A 75 6.50 26.38 11.95
CA LYS A 75 5.38 26.35 12.91
C LYS A 75 4.28 25.31 12.64
N VAL A 76 4.64 24.08 13.02
CA VAL A 76 3.82 22.99 13.59
C VAL A 76 2.35 23.35 13.84
N LYS A 77 1.49 23.10 12.84
CA LYS A 77 0.23 22.44 13.13
C LYS A 77 0.54 20.96 13.17
N LYS A 78 0.57 20.39 14.37
CA LYS A 78 0.83 18.96 14.58
C LYS A 78 -0.17 18.19 13.72
N SER A 79 0.29 17.49 12.69
CA SER A 79 -0.57 16.53 11.99
C SER A 79 -1.10 15.57 13.04
N THR A 80 -2.41 15.31 13.02
CA THR A 80 -3.04 14.32 13.91
C THR A 80 -2.62 12.89 13.58
N VAL A 81 -1.86 12.71 12.50
CA VAL A 81 -1.25 11.45 12.07
C VAL A 81 0.01 11.20 12.90
N GLY A 82 0.07 10.03 13.53
CA GLY A 82 1.17 9.62 14.41
C GLY A 82 2.52 9.46 13.69
N GLU A 83 3.55 9.16 14.47
CA GLU A 83 4.86 8.76 13.94
C GLU A 83 4.72 7.43 13.19
N GLY A 84 5.40 7.30 12.04
CA GLY A 84 5.26 6.12 11.19
C GLY A 84 5.82 6.29 9.79
N ILE A 85 5.74 5.22 9.00
CA ILE A 85 6.05 5.26 7.57
C ILE A 85 4.71 5.23 6.82
N TYR A 86 4.61 6.01 5.74
CA TYR A 86 3.37 6.11 4.98
C TYR A 86 3.61 6.09 3.48
N LEU A 87 2.67 5.51 2.74
CA LEU A 87 2.53 5.76 1.31
C LEU A 87 1.46 6.81 1.09
N ALA A 88 1.80 7.85 0.33
CA ALA A 88 0.87 8.91 -0.03
C ALA A 88 0.70 8.97 -1.54
N PHE A 89 -0.55 8.88 -2.00
CA PHE A 89 -0.92 9.02 -3.40
C PHE A 89 -1.60 10.37 -3.59
N THR A 90 -0.97 11.25 -4.35
CA THR A 90 -1.46 12.60 -4.61
C THR A 90 -1.77 12.78 -6.08
N ASP A 91 -2.77 13.58 -6.40
CA ASP A 91 -3.10 13.92 -7.79
C ASP A 91 -1.97 14.72 -8.41
N PHE A 92 -1.42 14.23 -9.53
CA PHE A 92 -0.60 15.04 -10.42
C PHE A 92 -1.49 15.79 -11.41
N ASN A 93 -2.47 15.07 -11.96
CA ASN A 93 -3.56 15.57 -12.78
C ASN A 93 -4.75 14.59 -12.70
N ASP A 94 -5.78 14.79 -13.52
CA ASP A 94 -6.99 13.96 -13.52
C ASP A 94 -6.74 12.47 -13.83
N LYS A 95 -5.60 12.14 -14.46
CA LYS A 95 -5.25 10.78 -14.90
C LYS A 95 -4.13 10.16 -14.08
N LEU A 96 -3.20 10.95 -13.57
CA LEU A 96 -1.94 10.47 -12.99
C LEU A 96 -1.86 10.78 -11.50
N LEU A 97 -1.34 9.82 -10.76
CA LEU A 97 -1.07 9.90 -9.33
C LEU A 97 0.43 9.84 -9.07
N ASN A 98 0.95 10.77 -8.27
CA ASN A 98 2.29 10.67 -7.72
C ASN A 98 2.24 9.81 -6.44
N VAL A 99 3.19 8.88 -6.33
CA VAL A 99 3.35 8.02 -5.15
C VAL A 99 4.57 8.50 -4.36
N TYR A 100 4.36 8.82 -3.08
CA TYR A 100 5.40 9.23 -2.15
C TYR A 100 5.56 8.20 -1.05
N LEU A 101 6.80 7.95 -0.64
CA LEU A 101 7.11 7.19 0.56
C LEU A 101 7.58 8.15 1.64
N ILE A 102 6.79 8.26 2.70
CA ILE A 102 6.99 9.22 3.77
C ILE A 102 7.62 8.50 4.95
N ASN A 103 8.80 8.97 5.36
CA ASN A 103 9.43 8.60 6.59
C ASN A 103 9.11 9.64 7.67
N ASN A 104 8.04 9.45 8.44
CA ASN A 104 7.71 10.28 9.60
C ASN A 104 8.22 9.64 10.90
N LEU A 105 9.39 9.00 10.84
CA LEU A 105 10.11 8.47 12.00
C LEU A 105 11.31 9.36 12.32
N SER A 106 11.84 9.20 13.55
CA SER A 106 13.12 9.81 13.96
C SER A 106 14.37 9.07 13.45
N TYR A 107 14.18 8.00 12.68
CA TYR A 107 15.23 7.16 12.07
C TYR A 107 15.37 7.47 10.59
N SER A 108 16.59 7.35 10.06
CA SER A 108 16.81 7.26 8.61
C SER A 108 16.63 5.81 8.17
N MET A 109 16.32 5.59 6.89
CA MET A 109 16.12 4.24 6.33
C MET A 109 16.77 4.06 4.97
N LEU A 110 17.36 2.89 4.74
CA LEU A 110 17.70 2.41 3.40
C LEU A 110 16.52 1.59 2.88
N VAL A 111 15.96 1.97 1.73
CA VAL A 111 14.72 1.36 1.22
C VAL A 111 14.87 0.84 -0.21
N THR A 112 14.13 -0.22 -0.52
CA THR A 112 13.84 -0.64 -1.89
C THR A 112 12.33 -0.77 -2.07
N VAL A 113 11.82 -0.34 -3.22
CA VAL A 113 10.43 -0.49 -3.64
C VAL A 113 10.37 -1.21 -4.98
N SER A 114 9.50 -2.20 -5.09
CA SER A 114 9.27 -3.00 -6.29
C SER A 114 7.79 -3.34 -6.48
N GLU A 115 7.41 -3.68 -7.70
CA GLU A 115 6.11 -4.27 -8.04
C GLU A 115 6.21 -5.79 -8.02
N GLN A 116 5.22 -6.47 -7.44
CA GLN A 116 5.11 -7.92 -7.50
C GLN A 116 4.46 -8.38 -8.81
N LEU A 117 5.20 -9.14 -9.61
CA LEU A 117 4.71 -9.72 -10.87
C LEU A 117 4.05 -11.08 -10.62
N GLU A 118 3.19 -11.50 -11.56
CA GLU A 118 2.41 -12.75 -11.48
C GLU A 118 3.26 -14.02 -11.44
N ASN A 119 4.48 -13.97 -11.99
CA ASN A 119 5.44 -15.07 -11.97
C ASN A 119 6.27 -15.14 -10.67
N GLY A 120 5.94 -14.33 -9.66
CA GLY A 120 6.68 -14.22 -8.40
C GLY A 120 7.96 -13.39 -8.51
N HIS A 121 8.27 -12.80 -9.67
CA HIS A 121 9.39 -11.88 -9.80
C HIS A 121 9.01 -10.47 -9.32
N GLU A 122 10.03 -9.67 -9.01
CA GLU A 122 9.86 -8.28 -8.59
C GLU A 122 10.39 -7.34 -9.67
N LYS A 123 9.61 -6.33 -10.06
CA LYS A 123 10.07 -5.24 -10.93
C LYS A 123 10.47 -4.06 -10.06
N HIS A 124 11.74 -3.70 -10.10
CA HIS A 124 12.28 -2.59 -9.34
C HIS A 124 11.66 -1.24 -9.74
N LEU A 125 11.36 -0.39 -8.75
CA LEU A 125 10.85 0.99 -8.94
C LEU A 125 11.76 2.05 -8.33
N PHE A 126 12.25 1.83 -7.11
CA PHE A 126 12.97 2.85 -6.34
C PHE A 126 13.92 2.21 -5.33
N SER A 127 15.13 2.75 -5.16
CA SER A 127 16.07 2.33 -4.10
C SER A 127 16.98 3.46 -3.67
N GLU A 128 16.78 3.99 -2.46
CA GLU A 128 17.61 5.07 -1.92
C GLU A 128 17.64 5.07 -0.39
N GLN A 129 18.48 5.93 0.18
CA GLN A 129 18.37 6.36 1.57
C GLN A 129 17.29 7.44 1.69
N ILE A 130 16.43 7.31 2.69
CA ILE A 130 15.43 8.31 3.07
C ILE A 130 15.75 8.75 4.48
N ASP A 131 16.11 10.03 4.62
CA ASP A 131 16.36 10.62 5.94
C ASP A 131 15.07 10.70 6.77
N LYS A 132 15.24 10.86 8.09
CA LYS A 132 14.13 11.14 9.01
C LYS A 132 13.30 12.34 8.53
N GLU A 133 12.00 12.28 8.75
CA GLU A 133 11.04 13.34 8.41
C GLU A 133 11.12 13.80 6.94
N ASN A 134 11.29 12.85 6.01
CA ASN A 134 11.41 13.13 4.58
C ASN A 134 10.39 12.32 3.76
N ALA A 135 10.05 12.79 2.57
CA ALA A 135 8.96 12.26 1.74
C ALA A 135 9.32 12.28 0.23
N PRO A 136 10.27 11.46 -0.25
CA PRO A 136 10.58 11.39 -1.67
C PRO A 136 9.43 10.79 -2.48
N ARG A 137 9.32 11.23 -3.73
CA ARG A 137 8.47 10.61 -4.75
C ARG A 137 9.15 9.34 -5.25
N ILE A 138 8.47 8.21 -5.12
CA ILE A 138 9.02 6.90 -5.47
C ILE A 138 8.47 6.37 -6.79
N HIS A 139 7.27 6.81 -7.21
CA HIS A 139 6.64 6.32 -8.44
C HIS A 139 5.55 7.25 -8.96
N ARG A 140 5.00 6.93 -10.14
CA ARG A 140 3.81 7.56 -10.73
C ARG A 140 2.94 6.50 -11.37
N LEU A 141 1.65 6.52 -11.05
CA LEU A 141 0.68 5.55 -11.53
C LEU A 141 -0.43 6.23 -12.34
N SER A 142 -0.94 5.52 -13.33
CA SER A 142 -2.11 5.92 -14.12
C SER A 142 -3.38 5.37 -13.49
N ARG A 143 -4.38 6.24 -13.26
CA ARG A 143 -5.71 5.84 -12.77
C ARG A 143 -6.45 4.98 -13.78
N GLU A 144 -6.18 5.14 -15.07
CA GLU A 144 -6.82 4.35 -16.13
C GLU A 144 -6.42 2.87 -16.04
N ASP A 145 -5.20 2.59 -15.57
CA ASP A 145 -4.65 1.23 -15.46
C ASP A 145 -4.87 0.64 -14.05
N PHE A 146 -5.81 1.16 -13.27
CA PHE A 146 -5.99 0.77 -11.86
C PHE A 146 -6.16 -0.75 -11.66
N ASN A 147 -6.87 -1.41 -12.57
CA ASN A 147 -7.07 -2.87 -12.53
C ASN A 147 -5.76 -3.66 -12.76
N ASP A 148 -4.77 -3.03 -13.39
CA ASP A 148 -3.48 -3.64 -13.71
C ASP A 148 -2.39 -3.29 -12.69
N TRP A 149 -2.69 -2.45 -11.69
CA TRP A 149 -1.74 -2.08 -10.66
C TRP A 149 -1.27 -3.29 -9.88
N LYS A 150 0.05 -3.49 -9.89
CA LYS A 150 0.68 -4.62 -9.22
C LYS A 150 0.99 -4.28 -7.76
N PRO A 151 0.91 -5.24 -6.83
CA PRO A 151 1.22 -4.98 -5.42
C PRO A 151 2.61 -4.35 -5.25
N LEU A 152 2.71 -3.35 -4.37
CA LEU A 152 3.98 -2.72 -4.05
C LEU A 152 4.65 -3.44 -2.88
N ILE A 153 5.89 -3.87 -3.06
CA ILE A 153 6.73 -4.44 -2.01
C ILE A 153 7.73 -3.38 -1.57
N ILE A 154 7.77 -3.13 -0.26
CA ILE A 154 8.67 -2.16 0.38
C ILE A 154 9.53 -2.93 1.37
N LYS A 155 10.85 -2.82 1.20
CA LYS A 155 11.84 -3.41 2.11
C LYS A 155 12.70 -2.28 2.65
N ALA A 156 12.80 -2.14 3.98
CA ALA A 156 13.58 -1.08 4.60
C ALA A 156 14.40 -1.55 5.81
N ILE A 157 15.58 -0.95 5.97
CA ILE A 157 16.47 -1.12 7.12
C ILE A 157 16.67 0.24 7.77
N PHE A 158 16.54 0.31 9.09
CA PHE A 158 16.55 1.56 9.86
C PHE A 158 17.87 1.80 10.57
N PHE A 159 18.27 3.06 10.65
CA PHE A 159 19.48 3.46 11.37
C PHE A 159 19.39 4.91 11.87
N LYS A 160 20.29 5.27 12.78
CA LYS A 160 20.45 6.62 13.32
C LYS A 160 21.91 6.81 13.74
N ASP A 161 22.40 8.04 13.73
CA ASP A 161 23.74 8.32 14.26
C ASP A 161 23.76 8.19 15.80
N GLY A 162 24.83 7.61 16.33
CA GLY A 162 25.04 7.44 17.77
C GLY A 162 24.33 6.22 18.37
N ASN A 163 23.98 6.31 19.66
CA ASN A 163 23.29 5.22 20.37
C ASN A 163 21.79 5.31 20.11
N PHE A 164 21.19 4.22 19.63
CA PHE A 164 19.76 4.10 19.39
C PHE A 164 19.29 2.68 19.63
N GLU A 165 17.98 2.51 19.84
CA GLU A 165 17.37 1.19 19.91
C GLU A 165 17.20 0.62 18.50
N PRO A 166 17.79 -0.54 18.18
CA PRO A 166 17.64 -1.15 16.86
C PRO A 166 16.18 -1.40 16.53
N LYS A 167 15.75 -0.97 15.34
CA LYS A 167 14.41 -1.24 14.81
C LYS A 167 14.49 -2.41 13.84
N GLU A 168 13.52 -3.33 13.91
CA GLU A 168 13.45 -4.46 12.98
C GLU A 168 13.33 -4.00 11.53
N THR A 169 13.89 -4.78 10.61
CA THR A 169 13.74 -4.54 9.19
C THR A 169 12.28 -4.64 8.78
N LEU A 170 11.83 -3.73 7.94
CA LEU A 170 10.48 -3.71 7.40
C LEU A 170 10.45 -4.49 6.09
N ILE A 171 9.46 -5.37 5.96
CA ILE A 171 9.00 -5.92 4.68
C ILE A 171 7.48 -5.75 4.67
N PHE A 172 6.97 -4.99 3.71
CA PHE A 172 5.56 -4.66 3.58
C PHE A 172 5.11 -4.82 2.14
N THR A 173 3.98 -5.49 1.94
CA THR A 173 3.35 -5.65 0.63
C THR A 173 1.99 -4.96 0.67
N MET A 174 1.72 -4.12 -0.33
CA MET A 174 0.45 -3.42 -0.47
C MET A 174 -0.23 -3.81 -1.78
N GLY A 175 -1.37 -4.49 -1.66
CA GLY A 175 -2.30 -4.65 -2.77
C GLY A 175 -3.19 -3.43 -2.96
N PHE A 176 -3.81 -3.34 -4.13
CA PHE A 176 -4.76 -2.29 -4.48
C PHE A 176 -6.16 -2.89 -4.65
N ASN A 177 -7.18 -2.23 -4.10
CA ASN A 177 -8.58 -2.66 -4.21
C ASN A 177 -9.51 -1.45 -4.41
N ASN A 178 -10.79 -1.72 -4.69
CA ASN A 178 -11.77 -0.65 -4.97
C ASN A 178 -12.00 0.33 -3.81
N SER A 179 -11.56 0.03 -2.58
CA SER A 179 -11.64 0.96 -1.44
C SER A 179 -10.47 1.96 -1.37
N PHE A 180 -9.47 1.83 -2.24
CA PHE A 180 -8.27 2.66 -2.29
C PHE A 180 -8.56 4.18 -2.39
N PHE A 181 -9.59 4.57 -3.15
CA PHE A 181 -9.93 5.97 -3.39
C PHE A 181 -10.94 6.59 -2.40
N ARG A 182 -11.24 5.92 -1.27
CA ARG A 182 -12.36 6.34 -0.40
C ARG A 182 -12.10 7.60 0.40
N ILE A 183 -10.93 7.73 1.04
CA ILE A 183 -10.69 8.82 2.01
C ILE A 183 -9.32 9.44 1.75
N LYS A 184 -9.31 10.75 1.54
CA LYS A 184 -8.09 11.54 1.54
C LYS A 184 -7.78 12.03 2.95
N ARG A 185 -6.50 12.04 3.31
CA ARG A 185 -5.97 12.65 4.52
C ARG A 185 -4.76 13.50 4.16
N THR A 186 -4.48 14.51 4.97
CA THR A 186 -3.24 15.27 4.84
C THR A 186 -2.06 14.38 5.20
N ALA A 187 -1.16 14.18 4.25
CA ALA A 187 0.07 13.44 4.43
C ALA A 187 1.01 14.19 5.40
N PRO A 188 1.54 13.52 6.46
CA PRO A 188 2.59 14.11 7.29
C PRO A 188 3.83 14.38 6.44
N VAL A 189 4.66 15.36 6.83
CA VAL A 189 5.86 15.83 6.10
C VAL A 189 5.55 16.50 4.75
N LEU A 190 4.72 15.89 3.90
CA LEU A 190 4.36 16.41 2.57
C LEU A 190 3.34 17.55 2.64
N GLU A 191 2.51 17.60 3.69
CA GLU A 191 1.47 18.61 3.94
C GLU A 191 0.47 18.77 2.77
N ARG A 192 0.19 17.68 2.05
CA ARG A 192 -0.76 17.64 0.93
C ARG A 192 -1.85 16.62 1.17
N GLU A 193 -3.04 16.86 0.62
CA GLU A 193 -4.11 15.87 0.60
C GLU A 193 -3.72 14.68 -0.29
N SER A 194 -3.85 13.48 0.27
CA SER A 194 -3.44 12.25 -0.37
C SER A 194 -4.30 11.09 0.07
N TYR A 195 -4.37 10.03 -0.73
CA TYR A 195 -4.75 8.72 -0.22
C TYR A 195 -3.56 8.18 0.57
N LEU A 196 -3.72 8.09 1.88
CA LEU A 196 -2.62 7.87 2.83
C LEU A 196 -2.75 6.48 3.45
N PHE A 197 -1.69 5.67 3.32
CA PHE A 197 -1.63 4.31 3.84
C PHE A 197 -0.44 4.18 4.78
N ARG A 198 -0.66 3.64 5.98
CA ARG A 198 0.42 3.39 6.93
C ARG A 198 1.13 2.10 6.57
N VAL A 199 2.46 2.13 6.63
CA VAL A 199 3.35 1.02 6.29
C VAL A 199 3.93 0.46 7.59
N GLU A 200 3.35 -0.63 8.10
CA GLU A 200 3.80 -1.31 9.32
C GLU A 200 3.80 -2.84 9.12
N GLY A 201 4.71 -3.52 9.84
CA GLY A 201 5.06 -4.92 9.57
C GLY A 201 3.91 -5.93 9.66
N ARG A 202 3.96 -6.87 8.70
CA ARG A 202 2.99 -7.94 8.32
C ARG A 202 1.65 -7.44 7.77
N GLU A 203 1.36 -7.86 6.54
CA GLU A 203 0.12 -7.62 5.80
C GLU A 203 -1.12 -7.71 6.70
N VAL A 204 -1.89 -6.63 6.74
CA VAL A 204 -3.29 -6.64 7.15
C VAL A 204 -4.09 -6.18 5.94
N GLN A 205 -4.98 -7.06 5.49
CA GLN A 205 -5.99 -6.76 4.48
C GLN A 205 -6.66 -5.42 4.80
N PRO A 206 -7.01 -4.60 3.79
CA PRO A 206 -7.50 -3.25 4.00
C PRO A 206 -8.96 -3.25 4.44
N ASP A 207 -9.22 -3.66 5.67
CA ASP A 207 -10.43 -3.34 6.40
C ASP A 207 -10.13 -3.30 7.90
N LEU A 208 -10.15 -2.09 8.48
CA LEU A 208 -10.82 -1.79 9.76
C LEU A 208 -10.76 -0.28 10.07
N PRO A 209 -11.82 0.29 10.67
CA PRO A 209 -11.87 1.68 11.12
C PRO A 209 -10.89 1.91 12.29
N THR A 210 -10.31 3.10 12.32
CA THR A 210 -9.48 3.58 13.43
C THR A 210 -10.35 3.89 14.65
N GLU A 211 -10.46 2.96 15.61
CA GLU A 211 -10.88 3.32 16.97
C GLU A 211 -9.67 3.66 17.85
N LYS A 212 -9.88 4.63 18.73
CA LYS A 212 -8.88 5.37 19.51
C LYS A 212 -8.08 4.44 20.44
N LEU A 213 -6.75 4.49 20.34
CA LEU A 213 -5.87 3.91 21.35
C LEU A 213 -5.73 4.89 22.52
N GLU A 214 -6.31 4.53 23.67
CA GLU A 214 -5.93 5.11 24.95
C GLU A 214 -4.57 4.55 25.40
N VAL A 215 -3.74 5.42 25.96
CA VAL A 215 -2.36 5.14 26.38
C VAL A 215 -2.38 4.30 27.65
N ILE A 216 -1.97 3.03 27.59
CA ILE A 216 -1.75 2.17 28.76
C ILE A 216 -0.27 2.27 29.18
N ASP A 217 -0.04 2.65 30.45
CA ASP A 217 1.28 2.77 31.07
C ASP A 217 1.95 1.39 31.27
N VAL A 218 3.06 1.20 30.57
CA VAL A 218 3.87 -0.03 30.43
C VAL A 218 4.43 -0.52 31.77
N ASN A 219 4.51 0.33 32.80
CA ASN A 219 5.06 -0.06 34.10
C ASN A 219 4.11 -0.91 34.95
N SER A 220 2.79 -0.81 34.74
CA SER A 220 1.79 -1.62 35.47
C SER A 220 1.64 -3.07 34.96
N LEU A 221 2.25 -3.38 33.80
CA LEU A 221 2.23 -4.70 33.18
C LEU A 221 3.38 -5.60 33.65
N ARG A 222 4.50 -5.03 34.07
CA ARG A 222 5.69 -5.81 34.48
C ARG A 222 5.49 -6.56 35.79
N GLU A 223 4.72 -6.01 36.73
CA GLU A 223 4.43 -6.67 38.01
C GLU A 223 3.41 -7.82 37.87
N ARG A 224 2.53 -7.79 36.85
CA ARG A 224 1.56 -8.87 36.59
C ARG A 224 2.11 -10.05 35.80
N ILE A 225 3.24 -9.86 35.10
CA ILE A 225 3.85 -10.89 34.25
C ILE A 225 4.72 -11.86 35.07
N ILE A 226 5.29 -11.40 36.20
CA ILE A 226 6.19 -12.22 37.01
C ILE A 226 5.43 -13.30 37.81
N GLU A 227 4.17 -13.06 38.18
CA GLU A 227 3.37 -14.04 38.95
C GLU A 227 2.73 -15.16 38.11
N ASN A 228 2.63 -15.01 36.78
CA ASN A 228 1.95 -16.00 35.91
C ASN A 228 2.89 -16.90 35.09
N SER A 229 4.21 -16.89 35.36
CA SER A 229 5.19 -17.67 34.59
C SER A 229 5.24 -19.17 34.89
N SER A 230 4.42 -19.69 35.80
CA SER A 230 4.29 -21.12 36.07
C SER A 230 2.97 -21.69 35.54
N LYS A 231 2.85 -21.79 34.20
CA LYS A 231 2.04 -22.79 33.46
C LYS A 231 2.22 -22.56 31.95
N VAL A 232 3.23 -23.19 31.37
CA VAL A 232 3.35 -23.31 29.90
C VAL A 232 2.44 -24.48 29.48
N SER A 233 1.33 -24.18 28.81
CA SER A 233 0.52 -25.14 28.05
C SER A 233 0.91 -25.05 26.57
N PRO A 234 0.91 -26.15 25.79
CA PRO A 234 1.10 -26.08 24.35
C PRO A 234 0.01 -25.21 23.73
N TYR A 235 0.37 -24.44 22.69
CA TYR A 235 -0.53 -23.57 21.93
C TYR A 235 -1.82 -24.31 21.60
N LYS A 236 -2.91 -23.93 22.27
CA LYS A 236 -4.26 -24.37 21.96
C LYS A 236 -4.81 -23.35 20.97
N THR A 237 -4.86 -23.70 19.69
CA THR A 237 -5.72 -22.97 18.75
C THR A 237 -7.13 -22.98 19.32
N GLU A 238 -7.71 -21.80 19.52
CA GLU A 238 -9.08 -21.70 20.01
C GLU A 238 -10.01 -22.34 18.97
N THR A 239 -10.68 -23.42 19.36
CA THR A 239 -11.70 -24.07 18.54
C THR A 239 -12.85 -23.07 18.33
N PRO A 240 -13.21 -22.72 17.08
CA PRO A 240 -14.31 -21.80 16.86
C PRO A 240 -15.65 -22.43 17.29
N PRO A 241 -16.69 -21.62 17.51
CA PRO A 241 -18.04 -22.12 17.69
C PRO A 241 -18.46 -23.05 16.55
N SER A 242 -19.26 -24.07 16.87
CA SER A 242 -19.77 -25.01 15.84
C SER A 242 -20.84 -24.39 14.93
N GLU A 243 -21.36 -23.23 15.31
CA GLU A 243 -22.37 -22.46 14.58
C GLU A 243 -21.90 -21.01 14.47
N ILE A 244 -21.88 -20.49 13.25
CA ILE A 244 -21.44 -19.13 12.94
C ILE A 244 -22.57 -18.41 12.22
N ASP A 245 -23.01 -17.29 12.78
CA ASP A 245 -23.97 -16.41 12.15
C ASP A 245 -23.24 -15.45 11.19
N LEU A 246 -23.71 -15.41 9.94
CA LEU A 246 -23.19 -14.56 8.89
C LEU A 246 -24.14 -13.40 8.58
N HIS A 247 -25.24 -13.19 9.32
CA HIS A 247 -26.08 -12.01 9.14
C HIS A 247 -25.28 -10.72 9.39
N ILE A 248 -25.48 -9.71 8.55
CA ILE A 248 -24.69 -8.48 8.60
C ILE A 248 -24.89 -7.71 9.90
N GLU A 249 -26.06 -7.87 10.52
CA GLU A 249 -26.41 -7.30 11.82
C GLU A 249 -25.50 -7.84 12.94
N GLU A 250 -25.04 -9.09 12.84
CA GLU A 250 -24.08 -9.69 13.79
C GLU A 250 -22.63 -9.26 13.48
N LEU A 251 -22.31 -9.11 12.19
CA LEU A 251 -20.94 -8.81 11.74
C LEU A 251 -20.60 -7.31 11.84
N SER A 252 -21.58 -6.43 11.69
CA SER A 252 -21.41 -4.98 11.72
C SER A 252 -22.67 -4.28 12.26
N PRO A 253 -22.92 -4.34 13.58
CA PRO A 253 -24.15 -3.80 14.19
C PRO A 253 -24.31 -2.28 14.00
N ASP A 254 -23.21 -1.54 13.84
CA ASP A 254 -23.23 -0.06 13.85
C ASP A 254 -23.25 0.59 12.45
N HIS A 255 -23.06 -0.16 11.35
CA HIS A 255 -22.82 0.43 10.02
C HIS A 255 -23.49 -0.28 8.84
N TYR A 256 -24.29 -1.34 9.05
CA TYR A 256 -24.88 -2.11 7.94
C TYR A 256 -25.85 -1.30 7.07
N ASP A 257 -26.56 -0.31 7.64
CA ASP A 257 -27.57 0.50 6.95
C ASP A 257 -27.00 1.40 5.82
N VAL A 258 -25.71 1.70 5.85
CA VAL A 258 -25.03 2.58 4.88
C VAL A 258 -24.17 1.81 3.88
N MET A 259 -24.15 0.48 3.96
CA MET A 259 -23.35 -0.37 3.07
C MET A 259 -24.09 -0.73 1.79
N THR A 260 -23.35 -0.89 0.70
CA THR A 260 -23.91 -1.44 -0.54
C THR A 260 -24.13 -2.95 -0.38
N ASN A 261 -25.14 -3.51 -1.07
CA ASN A 261 -25.41 -4.95 -1.06
C ASN A 261 -24.19 -5.81 -1.44
N GLU A 262 -23.31 -5.29 -2.31
CA GLU A 262 -22.07 -5.96 -2.69
C GLU A 262 -21.06 -5.99 -1.54
N ALA A 263 -20.86 -4.86 -0.85
CA ALA A 263 -19.97 -4.78 0.31
C ALA A 263 -20.46 -5.68 1.47
N ILE A 264 -21.77 -5.75 1.69
CA ILE A 264 -22.37 -6.64 2.69
C ILE A 264 -22.03 -8.10 2.38
N ILE A 265 -22.28 -8.56 1.15
CA ILE A 265 -22.00 -9.93 0.74
C ILE A 265 -20.50 -10.25 0.86
N THR A 266 -19.63 -9.32 0.47
CA THR A 266 -18.17 -9.50 0.59
C THR A 266 -17.76 -9.74 2.05
N MET A 267 -18.21 -8.90 2.98
CA MET A 267 -17.90 -9.04 4.40
C MET A 267 -18.42 -10.37 4.99
N GLN A 268 -19.63 -10.78 4.61
CA GLN A 268 -20.21 -12.06 5.03
C GLN A 268 -19.38 -13.26 4.53
N LEU A 269 -18.84 -13.16 3.31
CA LEU A 269 -18.00 -14.20 2.72
C LEU A 269 -16.59 -14.24 3.32
N GLU A 270 -16.00 -13.10 3.63
CA GLU A 270 -14.71 -13.02 4.33
C GLU A 270 -14.81 -13.66 5.73
N HIS A 271 -15.91 -13.39 6.44
CA HIS A 271 -16.17 -14.01 7.74
C HIS A 271 -16.38 -15.53 7.60
N PHE A 272 -17.10 -15.98 6.58
CA PHE A 272 -17.23 -17.40 6.26
C PHE A 272 -15.87 -18.08 6.06
N GLU A 273 -14.97 -17.50 5.26
CA GLU A 273 -13.62 -18.06 5.01
C GLU A 273 -12.79 -18.13 6.29
N LEU A 274 -12.78 -17.04 7.07
CA LEU A 274 -12.05 -16.99 8.34
C LEU A 274 -12.43 -18.15 9.28
N TYR A 275 -13.72 -18.45 9.37
CA TYR A 275 -14.21 -19.50 10.27
C TYR A 275 -14.11 -20.91 9.67
N LEU A 276 -14.15 -21.03 8.34
CA LEU A 276 -13.81 -22.26 7.64
C LEU A 276 -12.35 -22.66 7.95
N ASP A 277 -11.42 -21.73 7.83
CA ASP A 277 -10.01 -21.93 8.12
C ASP A 277 -9.75 -22.28 9.59
N LYS A 278 -10.40 -21.56 10.53
CA LYS A 278 -10.29 -21.87 11.97
C LYS A 278 -10.80 -23.27 12.30
N ALA A 279 -11.89 -23.71 11.67
CA ALA A 279 -12.46 -25.03 11.89
C ALA A 279 -11.54 -26.15 11.37
N LEU A 280 -10.93 -25.93 10.21
CA LEU A 280 -9.94 -26.84 9.63
C LEU A 280 -8.66 -26.91 10.47
N ALA A 281 -8.11 -25.76 10.87
CA ALA A 281 -6.94 -25.67 11.73
C ALA A 281 -7.15 -26.32 13.11
N SER A 282 -8.39 -26.29 13.62
CA SER A 282 -8.78 -26.91 14.88
C SER A 282 -9.24 -28.37 14.73
N ASN A 283 -9.09 -28.95 13.54
CA ASN A 283 -9.48 -30.34 13.23
C ASN A 283 -10.93 -30.67 13.62
N MET A 284 -11.84 -29.71 13.42
CA MET A 284 -13.27 -29.93 13.65
C MET A 284 -13.85 -30.91 12.65
N LYS A 285 -14.88 -31.67 13.05
CA LYS A 285 -15.58 -32.60 12.14
C LYS A 285 -16.56 -31.90 11.22
N SER A 286 -17.17 -30.81 11.70
CA SER A 286 -18.14 -30.03 10.94
C SER A 286 -18.36 -28.65 11.56
N ILE A 287 -18.80 -27.70 10.74
CA ILE A 287 -19.25 -26.37 11.15
C ILE A 287 -20.55 -26.02 10.43
N ILE A 288 -21.40 -25.20 11.04
CA ILE A 288 -22.66 -24.73 10.49
C ILE A 288 -22.59 -23.21 10.31
N PHE A 289 -22.92 -22.75 9.09
CA PHE A 289 -23.01 -21.33 8.76
C PHE A 289 -24.47 -20.93 8.58
N ILE A 290 -24.91 -19.90 9.28
CA ILE A 290 -26.27 -19.34 9.21
C ILE A 290 -26.19 -18.09 8.34
N HIS A 291 -26.77 -18.11 7.14
CA HIS A 291 -26.64 -17.04 6.13
C HIS A 291 -27.98 -16.42 5.73
N GLY A 292 -29.09 -16.92 6.29
CA GLY A 292 -30.43 -16.42 6.05
C GLY A 292 -31.05 -16.90 4.73
N ILE A 293 -32.36 -16.69 4.57
CA ILE A 293 -33.09 -17.18 3.38
C ILE A 293 -32.89 -16.22 2.20
N GLY A 294 -32.96 -14.91 2.45
CA GLY A 294 -32.57 -13.82 1.54
C GLY A 294 -32.96 -14.00 0.07
N THR A 295 -32.08 -13.52 -0.82
CA THR A 295 -32.17 -13.72 -2.29
C THR A 295 -31.43 -14.98 -2.77
N GLY A 296 -30.84 -15.75 -1.85
CA GLY A 296 -30.06 -16.96 -2.15
C GLY A 296 -28.65 -16.73 -2.71
N LYS A 297 -28.22 -15.48 -2.94
CA LYS A 297 -26.88 -15.16 -3.46
C LYS A 297 -25.75 -15.63 -2.54
N LEU A 298 -25.85 -15.32 -1.24
CA LEU A 298 -24.86 -15.72 -0.25
C LEU A 298 -24.77 -17.25 -0.13
N ARG A 299 -25.91 -17.94 -0.09
CA ARG A 299 -25.99 -19.40 -0.12
C ARG A 299 -25.26 -20.01 -1.32
N LEU A 300 -25.56 -19.52 -2.53
CA LEU A 300 -24.96 -20.04 -3.75
C LEU A 300 -23.44 -19.90 -3.73
N GLU A 301 -22.95 -18.77 -3.25
CA GLU A 301 -21.54 -18.45 -3.23
C GLU A 301 -20.79 -19.23 -2.13
N ILE A 302 -21.41 -19.45 -0.96
CA ILE A 302 -20.91 -20.40 0.06
C ILE A 302 -20.83 -21.83 -0.50
N HIS A 303 -21.89 -22.30 -1.18
CA HIS A 303 -21.92 -23.64 -1.77
C HIS A 303 -20.83 -23.79 -2.84
N ARG A 304 -20.62 -22.76 -3.67
CA ARG A 304 -19.56 -22.74 -4.67
C ARG A 304 -18.19 -22.93 -4.03
N ARG A 305 -17.88 -22.17 -2.97
CA ARG A 305 -16.58 -22.26 -2.28
C ARG A 305 -16.39 -23.59 -1.55
N LEU A 306 -17.40 -24.08 -0.82
CA LEU A 306 -17.35 -25.40 -0.18
C LEU A 306 -17.13 -26.54 -1.17
N SER A 307 -17.71 -26.44 -2.37
CA SER A 307 -17.54 -27.46 -3.42
C SER A 307 -16.12 -27.53 -4.01
N GLN A 308 -15.39 -26.42 -3.94
CA GLN A 308 -14.03 -26.29 -4.46
C GLN A 308 -12.96 -26.54 -3.39
N HIS A 309 -13.35 -26.59 -2.11
CA HIS A 309 -12.40 -26.66 -1.01
C HIS A 309 -11.87 -28.10 -0.79
N PRO A 310 -10.54 -28.33 -0.85
CA PRO A 310 -9.96 -29.68 -0.88
C PRO A 310 -10.22 -30.50 0.39
N HIS A 311 -10.38 -29.85 1.53
CA HIS A 311 -10.60 -30.48 2.84
C HIS A 311 -12.08 -30.60 3.25
N VAL A 312 -13.01 -30.18 2.39
CA VAL A 312 -14.45 -30.37 2.62
C VAL A 312 -14.86 -31.71 2.02
N LYS A 313 -15.44 -32.59 2.83
CA LYS A 313 -15.91 -33.91 2.40
C LYS A 313 -17.26 -33.81 1.70
N TYR A 314 -18.21 -33.10 2.31
CA TYR A 314 -19.50 -32.76 1.73
C TYR A 314 -20.12 -31.58 2.49
N TYR A 315 -21.11 -30.94 1.87
CA TYR A 315 -21.93 -29.90 2.49
C TYR A 315 -23.41 -30.19 2.25
N GLN A 316 -24.25 -29.74 3.18
CA GLN A 316 -25.70 -29.90 3.10
C GLN A 316 -26.42 -28.73 3.78
N ASP A 317 -27.67 -28.48 3.40
CA ASP A 317 -28.49 -27.52 4.12
C ASP A 317 -28.72 -28.03 5.57
N ALA A 318 -28.71 -27.12 6.53
CA ALA A 318 -28.81 -27.39 7.95
C ALA A 318 -30.04 -26.69 8.54
N TYR A 319 -30.52 -27.20 9.69
CA TYR A 319 -31.62 -26.60 10.45
C TYR A 319 -32.88 -26.27 9.63
N LYS A 320 -33.31 -27.22 8.81
CA LYS A 320 -34.48 -27.09 7.93
C LYS A 320 -35.76 -26.68 8.67
N ASP A 321 -35.92 -27.11 9.92
CA ASP A 321 -37.09 -26.81 10.75
C ASP A 321 -37.05 -25.42 11.40
N LYS A 322 -35.86 -24.81 11.57
CA LYS A 322 -35.69 -23.49 12.22
C LYS A 322 -35.39 -22.36 11.23
N PHE A 323 -34.63 -22.65 10.18
CA PHE A 323 -34.13 -21.65 9.23
C PHE A 323 -34.41 -22.00 7.76
N GLY A 324 -35.18 -23.07 7.49
CA GLY A 324 -35.47 -23.50 6.12
C GLY A 324 -34.19 -23.85 5.35
N TYR A 325 -33.89 -23.08 4.30
CA TYR A 325 -32.65 -23.20 3.51
C TYR A 325 -31.57 -22.18 3.91
N GLY A 326 -31.75 -21.47 5.03
CA GLY A 326 -30.90 -20.37 5.48
C GLY A 326 -29.68 -20.76 6.30
N ALA A 327 -29.35 -22.06 6.39
CA ALA A 327 -28.12 -22.52 7.02
C ALA A 327 -27.47 -23.66 6.22
N THR A 328 -26.14 -23.74 6.24
CA THR A 328 -25.36 -24.74 5.53
C THR A 328 -24.33 -25.37 6.46
N LYS A 329 -24.35 -26.69 6.56
CA LYS A 329 -23.38 -27.49 7.30
C LYS A 329 -22.30 -27.97 6.36
N ALA A 330 -21.04 -27.66 6.69
CA ALA A 330 -19.86 -28.22 6.05
C ALA A 330 -19.29 -29.35 6.93
N VAL A 331 -18.93 -30.47 6.31
CA VAL A 331 -18.31 -31.63 6.98
C VAL A 331 -16.92 -31.82 6.39
N PHE A 332 -15.92 -31.94 7.27
CA PHE A 332 -14.51 -32.03 6.90
C PHE A 332 -14.05 -33.49 6.81
N GLN A 333 -12.90 -33.72 6.16
CA GLN A 333 -12.38 -35.07 5.88
C GLN A 333 -11.89 -35.83 7.12
#